data_AF-A0A958IAT7-F1
#
_entry.id   AF-A0A958IAT7-F1
#
_cell.length_a   1.000
_cell.length_b   1.000
_cell.length_c   1.000
_cell.angle_alpha   90.00
_cell.angle_beta   90.00
_cell.angle_gamma   90.00
#
_symmetry.space_group_name_H-M   'P 1'
#
loop_
_entity.id
_entity.type
_entity.pdbx_description
1 polymer ?
#
loop_
_entity_poly.entity_id
_entity_poly.type
_entity_poly.pdbx_seq_one_letter_code
_entity_poly.pdbx_strand_id
1 'polypeptide(L)'
;MSRKSRYPIMLLLLILAGCGGWGNIAEAIRDDDGDGWFTNEKNQLLTLQLESGSFNLPGEYRFVVDEVRFPLDPNLNGSFSVPLANANQVLSIGIDVATRTAGTNILEAANQRLGFAVPLRIENLSTGLPIAVGSTTIGFTNRDSTFSAVVGGITLGFRVSRTFFADPNPNDAAADSDGDGITEQQESVLCQAFNGLGDPREGAKNLYLIVGHTNSNSAVLPHTKELLKSRFRFRGINLHIDDGQMNGQSGMGGFMTQNGAPVADGTNLTVGEARAIRNEHVLAARRVFAYFILLTRDQVSCGGVSAFGCGEFPSNTGGNVVVAFSKLVDWLPDIKDYQAGVMMHELGHNLGLCHPTQSTNNCPSGAIPAAERNPGASILGTPAEDPPIDVWGVPLPNPMVLVNAMSRPLDYSPTQWTNLMLGAGLGN
;
A
#
# COMPACT_ATOMS: atom_id res chain seq x y z
N MET A 1 -8.22 -14.34 -41.56
CA MET A 1 -9.11 -14.55 -40.40
C MET A 1 -9.84 -13.24 -40.11
N SER A 2 -11.16 -13.27 -40.19
CA SER A 2 -12.06 -12.11 -40.28
C SER A 2 -12.27 -11.43 -38.93
N ARG A 3 -12.02 -10.10 -38.88
CA ARG A 3 -12.38 -9.23 -37.75
C ARG A 3 -13.90 -9.05 -37.74
N LYS A 4 -14.59 -9.68 -36.78
CA LYS A 4 -15.99 -9.40 -36.51
C LYS A 4 -16.12 -8.01 -35.86
N SER A 5 -16.80 -7.13 -36.58
CA SER A 5 -17.29 -5.80 -36.17
C SER A 5 -17.97 -5.84 -34.79
N ARG A 6 -17.48 -5.02 -33.85
CA ARG A 6 -18.17 -4.65 -32.61
C ARG A 6 -18.84 -3.29 -32.79
N TYR A 7 -19.85 -3.20 -33.65
CA TYR A 7 -20.73 -2.03 -33.72
C TYR A 7 -22.20 -2.40 -34.00
N PRO A 8 -22.95 -2.96 -33.04
CA PRO A 8 -24.41 -2.91 -33.09
C PRO A 8 -25.05 -2.10 -31.95
N ILE A 9 -24.27 -1.47 -31.06
CA ILE A 9 -24.83 -0.72 -29.92
C ILE A 9 -25.34 0.66 -30.34
N MET A 10 -24.67 1.32 -31.30
CA MET A 10 -25.02 2.68 -31.70
C MET A 10 -26.35 2.79 -32.47
N LEU A 11 -26.85 1.69 -33.07
CA LEU A 11 -28.09 1.70 -33.87
C LEU A 11 -29.34 1.35 -33.04
N LEU A 12 -29.20 0.66 -31.90
CA LEU A 12 -30.34 0.31 -31.04
C LEU A 12 -30.81 1.51 -30.19
N LEU A 13 -29.95 2.51 -29.99
CA LEU A 13 -30.24 3.75 -29.26
C LEU A 13 -31.15 4.73 -30.04
N LEU A 14 -31.21 4.61 -31.37
CA LEU A 14 -31.95 5.56 -32.23
C LEU A 14 -33.45 5.23 -32.39
N ILE A 15 -33.90 4.01 -32.07
CA ILE A 15 -35.30 3.59 -32.29
C ILE A 15 -36.19 3.77 -31.03
N LEU A 16 -35.61 4.06 -29.86
CA LEU A 16 -36.34 4.10 -28.57
C LEU A 16 -36.54 5.51 -27.96
N ALA A 17 -36.18 6.58 -28.67
CA ALA A 17 -36.21 7.97 -28.19
C ALA A 17 -37.63 8.59 -28.01
N GLY A 18 -38.71 7.81 -28.10
CA GLY A 18 -40.10 8.30 -28.10
C GLY A 18 -40.81 8.40 -26.74
N CYS A 19 -40.19 7.96 -25.64
CA CYS A 19 -40.81 8.01 -24.30
C CYS A 19 -39.87 8.72 -23.31
N GLY A 20 -40.37 9.74 -22.60
CA GLY A 20 -39.62 10.67 -21.72
C GLY A 20 -38.93 10.08 -20.48
N GLY A 21 -38.41 8.84 -20.54
CA GLY A 21 -37.60 8.21 -19.51
C GLY A 21 -36.08 8.24 -19.76
N TRP A 22 -35.62 8.65 -20.95
CA TRP A 22 -34.20 8.61 -21.34
C TRP A 22 -33.34 9.73 -20.74
N GLY A 23 -33.90 10.91 -20.44
CA GLY A 23 -33.15 12.01 -19.81
C GLY A 23 -32.50 11.56 -18.50
N ASN A 24 -33.26 10.84 -17.67
CA ASN A 24 -32.78 10.32 -16.39
C ASN A 24 -31.72 9.21 -16.54
N ILE A 25 -31.72 8.45 -17.64
CA ILE A 25 -30.73 7.38 -17.87
C ILE A 25 -29.43 7.99 -18.38
N ALA A 26 -29.51 8.85 -19.40
CA ALA A 26 -28.34 9.51 -19.98
C ALA A 26 -27.59 10.36 -18.95
N GLU A 27 -28.31 11.05 -18.07
CA GLU A 27 -27.72 11.81 -16.97
C GLU A 27 -27.12 10.90 -15.88
N ALA A 28 -27.73 9.74 -15.61
CA ALA A 28 -27.23 8.79 -14.61
C ALA A 28 -25.96 8.03 -15.04
N ILE A 29 -25.56 8.12 -16.29
CA ILE A 29 -24.43 7.37 -16.89
C ILE A 29 -23.44 8.32 -17.57
N ARG A 30 -23.57 9.61 -17.26
CA ARG A 30 -22.72 10.68 -17.77
C ARG A 30 -21.36 10.59 -17.09
N ASP A 31 -20.34 10.50 -17.93
CA ASP A 31 -18.92 10.62 -17.63
C ASP A 31 -18.44 11.68 -18.65
N ASP A 32 -18.23 12.89 -18.15
CA ASP A 32 -18.11 14.10 -18.97
C ASP A 32 -16.73 14.27 -19.61
N ASP A 33 -15.69 13.72 -18.98
CA ASP A 33 -14.30 13.80 -19.42
C ASP A 33 -13.70 12.45 -19.83
N GLY A 34 -14.42 11.34 -19.58
CA GLY A 34 -14.06 10.00 -20.03
C GLY A 34 -13.01 9.32 -19.16
N ASP A 35 -12.91 9.70 -17.88
CA ASP A 35 -11.93 9.17 -16.95
C ASP A 35 -12.34 7.81 -16.34
N GLY A 36 -13.61 7.44 -16.46
CA GLY A 36 -14.20 6.20 -15.96
C GLY A 36 -14.96 6.33 -14.64
N TRP A 37 -15.06 7.54 -14.09
CA TRP A 37 -15.95 7.92 -13.00
C TRP A 37 -17.18 8.67 -13.56
N PHE A 38 -18.32 8.49 -12.89
CA PHE A 38 -19.55 9.15 -13.31
C PHE A 38 -19.65 10.52 -12.67
N THR A 39 -19.99 11.53 -13.49
CA THR A 39 -20.16 12.93 -13.09
C THR A 39 -21.12 13.11 -11.91
N ASN A 40 -22.14 12.26 -11.81
CA ASN A 40 -23.16 12.31 -10.76
C ASN A 40 -22.88 11.29 -9.65
N GLU A 41 -23.58 11.41 -8.51
CA GLU A 41 -23.48 10.49 -7.36
C GLU A 41 -23.94 9.05 -7.68
N LYS A 42 -23.10 8.33 -8.41
CA LYS A 42 -23.35 6.99 -8.96
C LYS A 42 -22.17 6.05 -8.77
N ASN A 43 -20.97 6.59 -8.61
CA ASN A 43 -19.81 5.83 -8.16
C ASN A 43 -20.07 5.30 -6.75
N GLN A 44 -19.60 4.10 -6.45
CA GLN A 44 -19.88 3.38 -5.22
C GLN A 44 -18.63 3.32 -4.37
N LEU A 45 -18.78 3.65 -3.09
CA LEU A 45 -17.84 3.31 -2.05
C LEU A 45 -18.43 2.20 -1.19
N LEU A 46 -17.63 1.18 -0.94
CA LEU A 46 -17.98 0.01 -0.14
C LEU A 46 -17.04 -0.04 1.04
N THR A 47 -17.61 -0.03 2.24
CA THR A 47 -16.86 -0.18 3.49
C THR A 47 -17.21 -1.52 4.12
N LEU A 48 -16.22 -2.39 4.25
CA LEU A 48 -16.31 -3.62 5.03
C LEU A 48 -15.92 -3.30 6.48
N GLN A 49 -16.86 -3.45 7.39
CA GLN A 49 -16.70 -3.22 8.82
C GLN A 49 -16.70 -4.56 9.57
N LEU A 50 -15.71 -4.78 10.43
CA LEU A 50 -15.73 -5.84 11.44
C LEU A 50 -16.51 -5.34 12.65
N GLU A 51 -17.77 -5.78 12.76
CA GLU A 51 -18.69 -5.28 13.78
C GLU A 51 -18.55 -6.00 15.12
N SER A 52 -18.30 -7.30 15.09
CA SER A 52 -18.28 -8.12 16.29
C SER A 52 -17.44 -9.39 16.16
N GLY A 53 -17.06 -9.97 17.29
CA GLY A 53 -16.38 -11.26 17.36
C GLY A 53 -16.81 -12.07 18.58
N SER A 54 -17.06 -13.36 18.38
CA SER A 54 -17.30 -14.36 19.44
C SER A 54 -16.12 -15.31 19.51
N PHE A 55 -15.45 -15.33 20.66
CA PHE A 55 -14.16 -16.00 20.85
C PHE A 55 -14.33 -17.25 21.71
N ASN A 56 -13.69 -18.34 21.31
CA ASN A 56 -13.72 -19.62 22.02
C ASN A 56 -12.74 -19.68 23.21
N LEU A 57 -11.73 -18.82 23.23
CA LEU A 57 -10.72 -18.74 24.29
C LEU A 57 -10.46 -17.28 24.68
N PRO A 58 -10.06 -17.02 25.93
CA PRO A 58 -9.53 -15.73 26.32
C PRO A 58 -8.10 -15.53 25.81
N GLY A 59 -7.68 -14.28 25.72
CA GLY A 59 -6.32 -13.91 25.29
C GLY A 59 -6.30 -12.65 24.44
N GLU A 60 -5.14 -12.33 23.89
CA GLU A 60 -5.00 -11.23 22.93
C GLU A 60 -5.07 -11.75 21.51
N TYR A 61 -5.90 -11.14 20.68
CA TYR A 61 -6.12 -11.54 19.29
C TYR A 61 -5.72 -10.43 18.34
N ARG A 62 -4.95 -10.77 17.30
CA ARG A 62 -4.66 -9.87 16.19
C ARG A 62 -5.47 -10.28 14.97
N PHE A 63 -6.13 -9.31 14.36
CA PHE A 63 -6.73 -9.48 13.04
C PHE A 63 -5.86 -8.81 12.00
N VAL A 64 -5.56 -9.55 10.94
CA VAL A 64 -4.92 -9.02 9.75
C VAL A 64 -5.92 -9.14 8.60
N VAL A 65 -6.45 -8.01 8.14
CA VAL A 65 -7.41 -7.96 7.03
C VAL A 65 -6.80 -7.15 5.91
N ASP A 66 -6.79 -7.70 4.70
CA ASP A 66 -6.17 -7.04 3.53
C ASP A 66 -4.71 -6.66 3.81
N GLU A 67 -3.99 -7.52 4.53
CA GLU A 67 -2.62 -7.29 5.02
C GLU A 67 -2.48 -6.03 5.89
N VAL A 68 -3.53 -5.62 6.61
CA VAL A 68 -3.50 -4.53 7.58
C VAL A 68 -3.87 -5.07 8.95
N ARG A 69 -3.11 -4.68 9.98
CA ARG A 69 -3.32 -5.08 11.37
C ARG A 69 -4.38 -4.20 12.02
N PHE A 70 -5.27 -4.82 12.78
CA PHE A 70 -6.33 -4.13 13.48
C PHE A 70 -6.43 -4.50 14.96
N PRO A 71 -6.76 -3.56 15.85
CA PRO A 71 -7.01 -2.13 15.58
C PRO A 71 -5.75 -1.40 15.12
N LEU A 72 -5.92 -0.27 14.45
CA LEU A 72 -4.76 0.56 14.06
C LEU A 72 -4.24 1.30 15.30
N ASP A 73 -2.96 1.12 15.59
CA ASP A 73 -2.30 1.76 16.73
C ASP A 73 -0.87 2.21 16.38
N PRO A 74 -0.30 3.20 17.10
CA PRO A 74 1.05 3.69 16.83
C PRO A 74 2.17 2.67 16.96
N ASN A 75 1.99 1.58 17.72
CA ASN A 75 2.96 0.51 17.92
C ASN A 75 2.80 -0.63 16.90
N LEU A 76 1.78 -0.58 16.03
CA LEU A 76 1.46 -1.59 15.01
C LEU A 76 1.26 -3.00 15.61
N ASN A 77 0.88 -3.08 16.88
CA ASN A 77 0.69 -4.36 17.57
C ASN A 77 -0.67 -4.96 17.20
N GLY A 78 -1.65 -4.13 16.82
CA GLY A 78 -2.97 -4.45 16.30
C GLY A 78 -3.62 -5.61 17.01
N SER A 79 -3.89 -5.47 18.31
CA SER A 79 -4.49 -6.55 19.10
C SER A 79 -5.75 -6.13 19.87
N PHE A 80 -6.62 -7.11 20.08
CA PHE A 80 -7.84 -7.06 20.87
C PHE A 80 -7.69 -7.98 22.07
N SER A 81 -7.86 -7.44 23.28
CA SER A 81 -7.86 -8.26 24.50
C SER A 81 -9.25 -8.85 24.74
N VAL A 82 -9.32 -10.18 24.84
CA VAL A 82 -10.51 -10.96 25.20
C VAL A 82 -10.36 -11.44 26.64
N PRO A 83 -11.16 -10.92 27.60
CA PRO A 83 -11.02 -11.24 29.01
C PRO A 83 -11.32 -12.71 29.36
N LEU A 84 -10.69 -13.21 30.42
CA LEU A 84 -10.81 -14.59 30.95
C LEU A 84 -12.25 -15.05 31.24
N ALA A 85 -13.14 -14.14 31.65
CA ALA A 85 -14.52 -14.47 32.00
C ALA A 85 -15.46 -14.63 30.78
N ASN A 86 -14.96 -14.39 29.56
CA ASN A 86 -15.81 -14.08 28.40
C ASN A 86 -15.67 -15.08 27.25
N ALA A 87 -15.28 -16.33 27.51
CA ALA A 87 -15.33 -17.37 26.49
C ALA A 87 -16.77 -17.54 25.97
N ASN A 88 -16.95 -17.39 24.66
CA ASN A 88 -18.23 -17.35 23.92
C ASN A 88 -19.07 -16.08 24.09
N GLN A 89 -18.50 -14.98 24.62
CA GLN A 89 -19.16 -13.67 24.55
C GLN A 89 -18.91 -13.02 23.20
N VAL A 90 -19.96 -12.40 22.64
CA VAL A 90 -19.86 -11.52 21.48
C VAL A 90 -19.32 -10.16 21.93
N LEU A 91 -18.12 -9.81 21.50
CA LEU A 91 -17.53 -8.49 21.65
C LEU A 91 -17.96 -7.61 20.48
N SER A 92 -18.37 -6.37 20.77
CA SER A 92 -18.54 -5.34 19.76
C SER A 92 -17.16 -4.76 19.44
N ILE A 93 -16.84 -4.68 18.14
CA ILE A 93 -15.55 -4.24 17.62
C ILE A 93 -15.72 -2.91 16.88
N GLY A 94 -16.54 -2.89 15.82
CA GLY A 94 -16.94 -1.68 15.11
C GLY A 94 -15.82 -0.95 14.37
N ILE A 95 -14.99 -1.66 13.61
CA ILE A 95 -13.87 -1.05 12.86
C ILE A 95 -13.98 -1.29 11.35
N ASP A 96 -13.61 -0.29 10.56
CA ASP A 96 -13.56 -0.41 9.10
C ASP A 96 -12.25 -1.08 8.68
N VAL A 97 -12.36 -2.27 8.10
CA VAL A 97 -11.22 -3.15 7.81
C VAL A 97 -10.81 -3.15 6.35
N ALA A 98 -11.70 -2.75 5.43
CA ALA A 98 -11.38 -2.57 4.03
C ALA A 98 -12.35 -1.59 3.37
N THR A 99 -11.86 -0.86 2.37
CA THR A 99 -12.67 -0.04 1.46
C THR A 99 -12.48 -0.52 0.03
N ARG A 100 -13.54 -0.47 -0.78
CA ARG A 100 -13.51 -0.72 -2.22
C ARG A 100 -14.34 0.31 -2.96
N THR A 101 -13.88 0.75 -4.10
CA THR A 101 -14.64 1.63 -4.99
C THR A 101 -15.12 0.86 -6.22
N ALA A 102 -16.12 1.42 -6.90
CA ALA A 102 -16.51 1.01 -8.22
C ALA A 102 -17.22 2.17 -8.92
N GLY A 103 -16.81 2.54 -10.13
CA GLY A 103 -17.57 3.51 -10.94
C GLY A 103 -19.00 3.01 -11.25
N THR A 104 -19.20 1.70 -11.33
CA THR A 104 -20.44 1.01 -11.73
C THR A 104 -21.04 1.39 -13.09
N ASN A 105 -20.88 0.42 -13.99
CA ASN A 105 -21.54 0.25 -15.28
C ASN A 105 -23.07 -0.01 -15.12
N ILE A 106 -23.83 0.92 -14.53
CA ILE A 106 -25.29 0.80 -14.30
C ILE A 106 -26.06 0.48 -15.60
N LEU A 107 -25.49 0.79 -16.77
CA LEU A 107 -26.03 0.50 -18.08
C LEU A 107 -26.18 -0.99 -18.40
N GLU A 108 -25.32 -1.86 -17.86
CA GLU A 108 -25.34 -3.28 -18.23
C GLU A 108 -26.31 -4.10 -17.38
N ALA A 109 -26.54 -3.71 -16.11
CA ALA A 109 -27.68 -4.12 -15.29
C ALA A 109 -27.70 -3.35 -13.96
N ALA A 110 -28.80 -2.68 -13.62
CA ALA A 110 -29.02 -2.09 -12.27
C ALA A 110 -28.91 -3.13 -11.12
N ASN A 111 -28.94 -4.41 -11.46
CA ASN A 111 -28.77 -5.55 -10.56
C ASN A 111 -27.40 -6.24 -10.64
N GLN A 112 -26.42 -5.70 -11.38
CA GLN A 112 -25.09 -6.29 -11.44
C GLN A 112 -24.49 -6.33 -10.05
N ARG A 113 -24.08 -7.53 -9.65
CA ARG A 113 -23.45 -7.81 -8.36
C ARG A 113 -21.95 -7.93 -8.60
N LEU A 114 -21.21 -6.92 -8.15
CA LEU A 114 -19.75 -6.97 -8.14
C LEU A 114 -19.30 -7.68 -6.86
N GLY A 115 -18.39 -8.65 -7.02
CA GLY A 115 -17.84 -9.42 -5.91
C GLY A 115 -16.44 -8.96 -5.57
N PHE A 116 -16.19 -8.78 -4.29
CA PHE A 116 -14.91 -8.37 -3.70
C PHE A 116 -14.44 -9.44 -2.72
N ALA A 117 -13.15 -9.48 -2.48
CA ALA A 117 -12.55 -10.45 -1.59
C ALA A 117 -11.34 -9.82 -0.88
N VAL A 118 -11.24 -10.04 0.43
CA VAL A 118 -10.07 -9.64 1.23
C VAL A 118 -9.55 -10.83 2.02
N PRO A 119 -8.22 -11.05 2.07
CA PRO A 119 -7.65 -12.05 2.95
C PRO A 119 -7.86 -11.64 4.41
N LEU A 120 -8.17 -12.60 5.27
CA LEU A 120 -8.28 -12.46 6.72
C LEU A 120 -7.38 -13.51 7.38
N ARG A 121 -6.59 -13.08 8.35
CA ARG A 121 -5.77 -13.92 9.22
C ARG A 121 -5.98 -13.53 10.67
N ILE A 122 -6.10 -14.52 11.54
CA ILE A 122 -6.26 -14.32 12.97
C ILE A 122 -5.09 -14.98 13.70
N GLU A 123 -4.47 -14.23 14.60
CA GLU A 123 -3.43 -14.72 15.50
C GLU A 123 -3.88 -14.56 16.95
N ASN A 124 -3.42 -15.46 17.82
CA ASN A 124 -3.51 -15.33 19.26
C ASN A 124 -2.11 -15.02 19.81
N LEU A 125 -1.99 -13.98 20.64
CA LEU A 125 -0.73 -13.44 21.16
C LEU A 125 -0.49 -13.81 22.63
N SER A 126 -1.32 -14.67 23.23
CA SER A 126 -1.31 -14.96 24.68
C SER A 126 0.00 -15.57 25.22
N THR A 127 0.86 -16.11 24.34
CA THR A 127 2.15 -16.70 24.73
C THR A 127 3.35 -15.77 24.51
N GLY A 128 3.09 -14.51 24.12
CA GLY A 128 4.12 -13.57 23.69
C GLY A 128 4.65 -13.83 22.27
N LEU A 129 4.29 -14.95 21.66
CA LEU A 129 4.50 -15.25 20.25
C LEU A 129 3.17 -15.31 19.51
N PRO A 130 3.07 -14.78 18.28
CA PRO A 130 1.88 -14.94 17.46
C PRO A 130 1.67 -16.41 17.09
N ILE A 131 0.54 -16.97 17.54
CA ILE A 131 0.09 -18.31 17.18
C ILE A 131 -1.05 -18.16 16.18
N ALA A 132 -0.90 -18.71 14.99
CA ALA A 132 -1.95 -18.70 13.98
C ALA A 132 -3.20 -19.45 14.50
N VAL A 133 -4.33 -18.74 14.57
CA VAL A 133 -5.64 -19.33 14.89
C VAL A 133 -6.29 -19.86 13.62
N GLY A 134 -6.20 -19.10 12.53
CA GLY A 134 -6.69 -19.50 11.22
C GLY A 134 -6.62 -18.37 10.21
N SER A 135 -6.86 -18.72 8.95
CA SER A 135 -6.96 -17.77 7.84
C SER A 135 -8.09 -18.14 6.91
N THR A 136 -8.70 -17.15 6.26
CA THR A 136 -9.75 -17.33 5.25
C THR A 136 -9.76 -16.13 4.29
N THR A 137 -10.63 -16.17 3.31
CA THR A 137 -10.96 -15.02 2.46
C THR A 137 -12.37 -14.56 2.76
N ILE A 138 -12.55 -13.27 3.05
CA ILE A 138 -13.85 -12.66 3.26
C ILE A 138 -14.35 -12.12 1.93
N GLY A 139 -15.34 -12.82 1.37
CA GLY A 139 -16.05 -12.38 0.17
C GLY A 139 -17.22 -11.47 0.54
N PHE A 140 -17.35 -10.34 -0.16
CA PHE A 140 -18.49 -9.43 -0.04
C PHE A 140 -18.86 -8.86 -1.40
N THR A 141 -19.98 -8.14 -1.48
CA THR A 141 -20.46 -7.60 -2.76
C THR A 141 -20.82 -6.13 -2.63
N ASN A 142 -21.08 -5.47 -3.76
CA ASN A 142 -21.52 -4.06 -3.78
C ASN A 142 -22.96 -3.84 -3.28
N ARG A 143 -23.34 -4.48 -2.17
CA ARG A 143 -24.67 -4.45 -1.56
C ARG A 143 -24.54 -4.33 -0.05
N ASP A 144 -25.35 -3.45 0.52
CA ASP A 144 -25.53 -3.38 1.96
C ASP A 144 -25.93 -4.76 2.48
N SER A 145 -25.15 -5.29 3.42
CA SER A 145 -25.36 -6.63 3.94
C SER A 145 -24.67 -6.79 5.29
N THR A 146 -25.18 -7.73 6.07
CA THR A 146 -24.53 -8.24 7.26
C THR A 146 -24.36 -9.74 7.12
N PHE A 147 -23.23 -10.26 7.56
CA PHE A 147 -22.94 -11.68 7.49
C PHE A 147 -21.92 -12.08 8.57
N SER A 148 -21.70 -13.38 8.73
CA SER A 148 -20.69 -13.89 9.65
C SER A 148 -19.73 -14.84 8.96
N ALA A 149 -18.50 -14.87 9.44
CA ALA A 149 -17.48 -15.83 9.04
C ALA A 149 -16.95 -16.57 10.26
N VAL A 150 -16.65 -17.86 10.10
CA VAL A 150 -16.03 -18.68 11.15
C VAL A 150 -14.60 -18.99 10.77
N VAL A 151 -13.65 -18.66 11.64
CA VAL A 151 -12.20 -18.84 11.42
C VAL A 151 -11.58 -19.39 12.70
N GLY A 152 -11.02 -20.59 12.64
CA GLY A 152 -10.35 -21.21 13.79
C GLY A 152 -11.23 -21.32 15.06
N GLY A 153 -12.54 -21.50 14.89
CA GLY A 153 -13.50 -21.55 16.00
C GLY A 153 -13.96 -20.20 16.55
N ILE A 154 -13.52 -19.09 15.95
CA ILE A 154 -14.00 -17.72 16.23
C ILE A 154 -15.07 -17.36 15.21
N THR A 155 -16.20 -16.81 15.65
CA THR A 155 -17.24 -16.26 14.76
C THR A 155 -17.12 -14.76 14.70
N LEU A 156 -16.92 -14.19 13.52
CA LEU A 156 -16.83 -12.76 13.28
C LEU A 156 -18.08 -12.26 12.55
N GLY A 157 -18.63 -11.14 13.01
CA GLY A 157 -19.73 -10.43 12.35
C GLY A 157 -19.21 -9.27 11.51
N PHE A 158 -19.64 -9.22 10.25
CA PHE A 158 -19.27 -8.18 9.29
C PHE A 158 -20.49 -7.42 8.79
N ARG A 159 -20.31 -6.14 8.53
CA ARG A 159 -21.24 -5.29 7.78
C ARG A 159 -20.55 -4.73 6.54
N VAL A 160 -21.26 -4.75 5.43
CA VAL A 160 -20.93 -3.97 4.24
C VAL A 160 -21.86 -2.78 4.23
N SER A 161 -21.28 -1.59 4.19
CA SER A 161 -22.03 -0.35 3.95
C SER A 161 -21.64 0.21 2.59
N ARG A 162 -22.64 0.60 1.80
CA ARG A 162 -22.46 1.19 0.48
C ARG A 162 -22.92 2.64 0.50
N THR A 163 -22.03 3.54 0.13
CA THR A 163 -22.34 4.94 -0.13
C THR A 163 -22.07 5.25 -1.60
N PHE A 164 -22.56 6.41 -2.05
CA PHE A 164 -22.34 6.90 -3.41
C PHE A 164 -21.52 8.19 -3.37
N PHE A 165 -20.77 8.44 -4.44
CA PHE A 165 -20.04 9.69 -4.62
C PHE A 165 -20.08 10.10 -6.10
N ALA A 166 -20.00 11.41 -6.34
CA ALA A 166 -19.80 11.98 -7.66
C ALA A 166 -18.32 11.95 -8.02
N ASP A 167 -18.03 11.94 -9.31
CA ASP A 167 -16.71 12.28 -9.82
C ASP A 167 -16.19 13.58 -9.18
N PRO A 168 -15.00 13.54 -8.54
CA PRO A 168 -14.40 14.71 -7.91
C PRO A 168 -14.10 15.85 -8.89
N ASN A 169 -13.74 15.56 -10.14
CA ASN A 169 -13.48 16.58 -11.15
C ASN A 169 -14.03 16.21 -12.53
N PRO A 170 -15.33 16.43 -12.77
CA PRO A 170 -16.02 15.95 -13.97
C PRO A 170 -15.69 16.69 -15.28
N ASN A 171 -14.63 17.48 -15.32
CA ASN A 171 -14.22 18.21 -16.52
C ASN A 171 -12.73 18.01 -16.85
N ASP A 172 -12.01 17.17 -16.11
CA ASP A 172 -10.58 16.96 -16.28
C ASP A 172 -10.16 15.56 -15.82
N ALA A 173 -10.17 14.61 -16.76
CA ALA A 173 -9.76 13.23 -16.52
C ALA A 173 -8.33 13.06 -15.97
N ALA A 174 -7.48 14.08 -16.13
CA ALA A 174 -6.10 14.10 -15.64
C ALA A 174 -5.97 14.79 -14.28
N ALA A 175 -7.08 15.16 -13.65
CA ALA A 175 -7.09 15.70 -12.31
C ALA A 175 -6.60 14.68 -11.28
N ASP A 176 -6.15 15.21 -10.15
CA ASP A 176 -5.66 14.51 -8.97
C ASP A 176 -6.23 15.24 -7.76
N SER A 177 -7.53 15.02 -7.52
CA SER A 177 -8.28 15.79 -6.52
C SER A 177 -7.87 15.48 -5.08
N ASP A 178 -7.30 14.31 -4.81
CA ASP A 178 -6.83 13.93 -3.47
C ASP A 178 -5.33 14.19 -3.23
N GLY A 179 -4.60 14.55 -4.29
CA GLY A 179 -3.23 15.05 -4.26
C GLY A 179 -2.21 13.95 -3.96
N ASP A 180 -2.47 12.73 -4.41
CA ASP A 180 -1.60 11.57 -4.20
C ASP A 180 -0.67 11.29 -5.41
N GLY A 181 -0.88 12.00 -6.52
CA GLY A 181 -0.13 11.89 -7.76
C GLY A 181 -0.60 10.79 -8.71
N ILE A 182 -1.74 10.18 -8.44
CA ILE A 182 -2.42 9.24 -9.30
C ILE A 182 -3.66 9.96 -9.84
N THR A 183 -3.76 10.10 -11.16
CA THR A 183 -4.91 10.83 -11.72
C THR A 183 -6.20 10.04 -11.57
N GLU A 184 -7.34 10.71 -11.56
CA GLU A 184 -8.66 10.10 -11.43
C GLU A 184 -8.88 9.02 -12.50
N GLN A 185 -8.46 9.27 -13.76
CA GLN A 185 -8.42 8.26 -14.82
C GLN A 185 -7.56 7.04 -14.47
N GLN A 186 -6.36 7.25 -13.90
CA GLN A 186 -5.47 6.15 -13.52
C GLN A 186 -6.08 5.34 -12.38
N GLU A 187 -6.72 5.99 -11.42
CA GLU A 187 -7.43 5.33 -10.32
C GLU A 187 -8.64 4.54 -10.78
N SER A 188 -9.37 5.02 -11.80
CA SER A 188 -10.46 4.26 -12.42
C SER A 188 -9.92 2.97 -13.05
N VAL A 189 -8.77 3.05 -13.74
CA VAL A 189 -8.08 1.87 -14.29
C VAL A 189 -7.61 0.95 -13.17
N LEU A 190 -7.07 1.49 -12.08
CA LEU A 190 -6.65 0.71 -10.91
C LEU A 190 -7.85 0.03 -10.25
N CYS A 191 -8.97 0.72 -10.08
CA CYS A 191 -10.21 0.18 -9.55
C CYS A 191 -10.68 -1.01 -10.40
N GLN A 192 -10.70 -0.88 -11.72
CA GLN A 192 -11.10 -1.96 -12.64
C GLN A 192 -10.11 -3.13 -12.64
N ALA A 193 -8.81 -2.84 -12.67
CA ALA A 193 -7.76 -3.85 -12.73
C ALA A 193 -7.51 -4.56 -11.40
N PHE A 194 -7.82 -3.89 -10.27
CA PHE A 194 -7.46 -4.33 -8.92
C PHE A 194 -8.62 -4.50 -7.97
N ASN A 195 -9.80 -4.87 -8.48
CA ASN A 195 -10.94 -5.24 -7.65
C ASN A 195 -11.32 -4.11 -6.66
N GLY A 196 -11.32 -2.86 -7.15
CA GLY A 196 -11.79 -1.67 -6.43
C GLY A 196 -10.77 -0.94 -5.55
N LEU A 197 -9.47 -0.98 -5.88
CA LEU A 197 -8.42 -0.36 -5.04
C LEU A 197 -8.10 1.12 -5.32
N GLY A 198 -8.47 1.70 -6.47
CA GLY A 198 -8.29 3.15 -6.72
C GLY A 198 -9.41 3.98 -6.09
N ASP A 199 -9.16 5.15 -5.53
CA ASP A 199 -10.16 5.91 -4.78
C ASP A 199 -9.98 7.42 -4.95
N PRO A 200 -10.67 8.06 -5.91
CA PRO A 200 -10.39 9.44 -6.32
C PRO A 200 -10.91 10.49 -5.35
N ARG A 201 -11.59 10.05 -4.29
CA ARG A 201 -12.29 10.96 -3.38
C ARG A 201 -11.28 11.78 -2.60
N GLU A 202 -11.56 13.07 -2.45
CA GLU A 202 -10.74 13.98 -1.65
C GLU A 202 -10.39 13.39 -0.27
N GLY A 203 -9.09 13.34 0.03
CA GLY A 203 -8.56 12.79 1.28
C GLY A 203 -8.36 11.27 1.30
N ALA A 204 -8.59 10.56 0.20
CA ALA A 204 -8.43 9.11 0.09
C ALA A 204 -7.07 8.63 -0.47
N LYS A 205 -6.00 9.36 -0.15
CA LYS A 205 -4.63 9.18 -0.65
C LYS A 205 -4.23 7.72 -0.84
N ASN A 206 -3.87 7.37 -2.07
CA ASN A 206 -3.32 6.08 -2.46
C ASN A 206 -1.80 6.18 -2.68
N LEU A 207 -1.13 5.05 -2.47
CA LEU A 207 0.29 4.93 -2.79
C LEU A 207 0.50 3.56 -3.40
N TYR A 208 0.86 3.52 -4.69
CA TYR A 208 1.08 2.26 -5.38
C TYR A 208 2.58 1.93 -5.41
N LEU A 209 2.94 0.81 -4.78
CA LEU A 209 4.31 0.33 -4.67
C LEU A 209 4.46 -1.02 -5.37
N ILE A 210 5.33 -1.05 -6.38
CA ILE A 210 5.74 -2.29 -7.04
C ILE A 210 7.02 -2.79 -6.37
N VAL A 211 7.01 -4.04 -5.92
CA VAL A 211 8.16 -4.66 -5.24
C VAL A 211 8.70 -5.81 -6.07
N GLY A 212 9.87 -5.61 -6.65
CA GLY A 212 10.67 -6.63 -7.32
C GLY A 212 11.68 -7.29 -6.39
N HIS A 213 12.17 -8.46 -6.76
CA HIS A 213 13.33 -9.10 -6.12
C HIS A 213 14.20 -9.84 -7.14
N THR A 214 15.51 -9.83 -6.93
CA THR A 214 16.46 -10.48 -7.84
C THR A 214 16.83 -11.91 -7.44
N ASN A 215 16.41 -12.33 -6.24
CA ASN A 215 16.60 -13.66 -5.69
C ASN A 215 15.33 -14.04 -4.90
N SER A 216 14.84 -15.27 -5.02
CA SER A 216 13.60 -15.69 -4.33
C SER A 216 13.67 -15.57 -2.80
N ASN A 217 14.86 -15.69 -2.21
CA ASN A 217 15.07 -15.48 -0.77
C ASN A 217 14.97 -14.00 -0.36
N SER A 218 15.06 -13.09 -1.33
CA SER A 218 14.92 -11.64 -1.17
C SER A 218 13.50 -11.13 -1.40
N ALA A 219 12.55 -12.02 -1.66
CA ALA A 219 11.15 -11.64 -1.79
C ALA A 219 10.66 -10.88 -0.54
N VAL A 220 9.72 -9.95 -0.75
CA VAL A 220 9.09 -9.24 0.35
C VAL A 220 8.35 -10.22 1.25
N LEU A 221 8.54 -10.09 2.55
CA LEU A 221 7.94 -10.97 3.54
C LEU A 221 6.48 -10.54 3.78
N PRO A 222 5.55 -11.48 4.02
CA PRO A 222 4.17 -11.13 4.37
C PRO A 222 4.08 -10.19 5.58
N HIS A 223 4.88 -10.44 6.62
CA HIS A 223 4.96 -9.58 7.81
C HIS A 223 5.44 -8.15 7.49
N THR A 224 6.36 -8.00 6.54
CA THR A 224 6.80 -6.68 6.04
C THR A 224 5.66 -5.91 5.40
N LYS A 225 4.89 -6.56 4.52
CA LYS A 225 3.70 -5.94 3.90
C LYS A 225 2.71 -5.48 4.97
N GLU A 226 2.46 -6.34 5.97
CA GLU A 226 1.57 -6.02 7.07
C GLU A 226 1.99 -4.78 7.85
N LEU A 227 3.27 -4.70 8.22
CA LEU A 227 3.79 -3.58 8.98
C LEU A 227 3.72 -2.27 8.19
N LEU A 228 4.16 -2.28 6.92
CA LEU A 228 4.12 -1.10 6.07
C LEU A 228 2.68 -0.64 5.82
N LYS A 229 1.80 -1.53 5.37
CA LYS A 229 0.40 -1.18 5.09
C LYS A 229 -0.33 -0.69 6.35
N SER A 230 -0.07 -1.30 7.51
CA SER A 230 -0.63 -0.83 8.78
C SER A 230 -0.14 0.56 9.16
N ARG A 231 1.15 0.85 8.97
CA ARG A 231 1.72 2.17 9.28
C ARG A 231 1.13 3.26 8.38
N PHE A 232 1.10 3.04 7.07
CA PHE A 232 0.53 4.00 6.13
C PHE A 232 -0.98 4.17 6.34
N ARG A 233 -1.71 3.07 6.59
CA ARG A 233 -3.15 3.14 6.89
C ARG A 233 -3.44 3.91 8.17
N PHE A 234 -2.63 3.76 9.22
CA PHE A 234 -2.72 4.58 10.44
C PHE A 234 -2.54 6.08 10.17
N ARG A 235 -1.84 6.43 9.09
CA ARG A 235 -1.60 7.81 8.63
C ARG A 235 -2.58 8.27 7.54
N GLY A 236 -3.62 7.49 7.26
CA GLY A 236 -4.63 7.84 6.25
C GLY A 236 -4.15 7.68 4.81
N ILE A 237 -3.13 6.85 4.56
CA ILE A 237 -2.63 6.55 3.21
C ILE A 237 -2.86 5.08 2.89
N ASN A 238 -3.48 4.80 1.75
CA ASN A 238 -3.75 3.47 1.24
C ASN A 238 -2.54 2.96 0.46
N LEU A 239 -1.61 2.32 1.16
CA LEU A 239 -0.48 1.66 0.51
C LEU A 239 -0.91 0.35 -0.14
N HIS A 240 -0.80 0.30 -1.46
CA HIS A 240 -0.99 -0.88 -2.29
C HIS A 240 0.38 -1.47 -2.65
N ILE A 241 0.60 -2.75 -2.35
CA ILE A 241 1.88 -3.43 -2.64
C ILE A 241 1.65 -4.52 -3.68
N ASP A 242 2.23 -4.35 -4.87
CA ASP A 242 2.26 -5.37 -5.92
C ASP A 242 3.63 -6.07 -5.94
N ASP A 243 3.67 -7.26 -5.35
CA ASP A 243 4.82 -8.17 -5.35
C ASP A 243 4.70 -9.27 -6.43
N GLY A 244 3.84 -9.05 -7.43
CA GLY A 244 3.51 -10.01 -8.48
C GLY A 244 2.28 -10.88 -8.18
N GLN A 245 1.65 -10.75 -7.01
CA GLN A 245 0.47 -11.54 -6.63
C GLN A 245 -0.88 -10.91 -7.00
N MET A 246 -0.93 -9.64 -7.41
CA MET A 246 -2.20 -8.99 -7.71
C MET A 246 -2.76 -9.39 -9.11
N ASN A 247 -3.93 -10.06 -9.12
CA ASN A 247 -4.83 -10.38 -10.25
C ASN A 247 -4.40 -11.37 -11.35
N GLY A 248 -3.49 -12.31 -11.07
CA GLY A 248 -3.34 -13.53 -11.88
C GLY A 248 -2.89 -13.33 -13.34
N GLN A 249 -2.63 -12.09 -13.76
CA GLN A 249 -1.85 -11.71 -14.93
C GLN A 249 -0.67 -10.90 -14.41
N SER A 250 0.56 -11.39 -14.64
CA SER A 250 1.79 -10.67 -14.30
C SER A 250 1.70 -9.20 -14.70
N GLY A 251 1.88 -8.34 -13.71
CA GLY A 251 1.77 -6.88 -13.85
C GLY A 251 2.89 -6.09 -13.17
N MET A 252 3.74 -6.82 -12.45
CA MET A 252 5.20 -6.78 -12.50
C MET A 252 5.93 -6.20 -11.28
N GLY A 253 5.56 -6.70 -10.10
CA GLY A 253 6.51 -7.00 -9.00
C GLY A 253 6.98 -8.47 -9.06
N GLY A 254 7.63 -8.95 -8.02
CA GLY A 254 8.06 -10.36 -7.91
C GLY A 254 9.47 -10.61 -8.44
N PHE A 255 9.75 -11.82 -8.94
CA PHE A 255 11.10 -12.16 -9.39
C PHE A 255 11.45 -11.41 -10.69
N MET A 256 12.56 -10.69 -10.68
CA MET A 256 13.01 -9.87 -11.80
C MET A 256 14.44 -10.20 -12.19
N THR A 257 14.65 -10.30 -13.49
CA THR A 257 15.95 -10.56 -14.11
C THR A 257 16.60 -9.26 -14.58
N GLN A 258 17.91 -9.28 -14.75
CA GLN A 258 18.65 -8.23 -15.44
C GLN A 258 19.08 -8.77 -16.80
N ASN A 259 18.63 -8.13 -17.89
CA ASN A 259 18.93 -8.56 -19.26
C ASN A 259 18.51 -10.03 -19.52
N GLY A 260 17.35 -10.44 -19.02
CA GLY A 260 16.86 -11.81 -19.16
C GLY A 260 17.55 -12.89 -18.30
N ALA A 261 18.49 -12.54 -17.42
CA ALA A 261 19.16 -13.49 -16.51
C ALA A 261 18.98 -13.14 -15.03
N PRO A 262 18.94 -14.12 -14.09
CA PRO A 262 19.03 -13.85 -12.66
C PRO A 262 20.29 -13.05 -12.31
N VAL A 263 20.19 -12.17 -11.32
CA VAL A 263 21.34 -11.43 -10.81
C VAL A 263 22.21 -12.39 -9.99
N ALA A 264 23.51 -12.44 -10.27
CA ALA A 264 24.43 -13.33 -9.59
C ALA A 264 24.68 -12.89 -8.14
N ASP A 265 24.89 -13.85 -7.24
CA ASP A 265 25.32 -13.58 -5.86
C ASP A 265 26.65 -12.79 -5.85
N GLY A 266 26.79 -11.86 -4.91
CA GLY A 266 27.92 -10.93 -4.80
C GLY A 266 27.82 -9.70 -5.72
N THR A 267 26.69 -9.50 -6.40
CA THR A 267 26.49 -8.34 -7.29
C THR A 267 25.88 -7.17 -6.53
N ASN A 268 26.66 -6.10 -6.36
CA ASN A 268 26.16 -4.86 -5.78
C ASN A 268 25.47 -4.00 -6.84
N LEU A 269 24.14 -4.08 -6.91
CA LEU A 269 23.36 -3.28 -7.85
C LEU A 269 23.33 -1.80 -7.48
N THR A 270 23.39 -0.96 -8.50
CA THR A 270 23.13 0.48 -8.42
C THR A 270 21.66 0.79 -8.63
N VAL A 271 21.25 2.00 -8.25
CA VAL A 271 19.92 2.55 -8.60
C VAL A 271 19.69 2.57 -10.11
N GLY A 272 20.71 2.90 -10.91
CA GLY A 272 20.62 2.94 -12.37
C GLY A 272 20.31 1.56 -12.98
N GLU A 273 20.90 0.49 -12.42
CA GLU A 273 20.60 -0.88 -12.82
C GLU A 273 19.21 -1.32 -12.35
N ALA A 274 18.80 -0.97 -11.14
CA ALA A 274 17.44 -1.23 -10.66
C ALA A 274 16.39 -0.53 -11.54
N ARG A 275 16.69 0.69 -12.02
CA ARG A 275 15.86 1.43 -12.98
C ARG A 275 15.80 0.73 -14.33
N ALA A 276 16.91 0.16 -14.82
CA ALA A 276 16.92 -0.63 -16.04
C ALA A 276 16.07 -1.90 -15.90
N ILE A 277 16.18 -2.62 -14.77
CA ILE A 277 15.37 -3.79 -14.44
C ILE A 277 13.88 -3.41 -14.40
N ARG A 278 13.51 -2.33 -13.69
CA ARG A 278 12.15 -1.79 -13.72
C ARG A 278 11.69 -1.51 -15.15
N ASN A 279 12.55 -0.97 -16.00
CA ASN A 279 12.13 -0.62 -17.36
C ASN A 279 11.95 -1.83 -18.28
N GLU A 280 12.66 -2.93 -18.03
CA GLU A 280 12.50 -4.22 -18.69
C GLU A 280 11.23 -4.94 -18.20
N HIS A 281 10.96 -4.85 -16.91
CA HIS A 281 9.92 -5.61 -16.23
C HIS A 281 8.72 -4.80 -15.79
N VAL A 282 8.57 -3.50 -16.00
CA VAL A 282 7.36 -2.76 -15.57
C VAL A 282 6.80 -1.97 -16.75
N LEU A 283 5.50 -2.16 -17.03
CA LEU A 283 4.83 -1.52 -18.16
C LEU A 283 4.89 -0.01 -18.00
N ALA A 284 5.13 0.70 -19.11
CA ALA A 284 5.21 2.14 -19.12
C ALA A 284 4.01 2.81 -18.42
N ALA A 285 2.80 2.32 -18.70
CA ALA A 285 1.56 2.82 -18.12
C ALA A 285 1.46 2.66 -16.59
N ARG A 286 2.23 1.77 -15.95
CA ARG A 286 2.27 1.66 -14.48
C ARG A 286 3.35 2.54 -13.86
N ARG A 287 4.46 2.78 -14.57
CA ARG A 287 5.58 3.58 -14.06
C ARG A 287 5.24 5.05 -13.82
N VAL A 288 4.16 5.54 -14.43
CA VAL A 288 3.70 6.94 -14.33
C VAL A 288 2.92 7.24 -13.05
N PHE A 289 2.62 6.23 -12.22
CA PHE A 289 1.92 6.42 -10.94
C PHE A 289 2.44 5.50 -9.82
N ALA A 290 3.34 4.56 -10.14
CA ALA A 290 3.88 3.61 -9.18
C ALA A 290 5.31 3.94 -8.76
N TYR A 291 5.58 3.79 -7.47
CA TYR A 291 6.92 3.69 -6.93
C TYR A 291 7.45 2.27 -7.09
N PHE A 292 8.77 2.13 -7.17
CA PHE A 292 9.40 0.83 -7.40
C PHE A 292 10.52 0.56 -6.40
N ILE A 293 10.44 -0.57 -5.70
CA ILE A 293 11.50 -1.09 -4.84
C ILE A 293 12.02 -2.40 -5.42
N LEU A 294 13.34 -2.51 -5.64
CA LEU A 294 14.01 -3.76 -5.96
C LEU A 294 14.75 -4.30 -4.73
N LEU A 295 14.33 -5.45 -4.24
CA LEU A 295 14.98 -6.16 -3.15
C LEU A 295 16.09 -7.09 -3.67
N THR A 296 17.31 -6.89 -3.16
CA THR A 296 18.50 -7.62 -3.58
C THR A 296 19.02 -8.53 -2.48
N ARG A 297 19.75 -9.57 -2.87
CA ARG A 297 20.43 -10.46 -1.93
C ARG A 297 21.69 -9.82 -1.35
N ASP A 298 22.40 -9.02 -2.12
CA ASP A 298 23.63 -8.39 -1.66
C ASP A 298 23.39 -6.90 -1.35
N GLN A 299 24.37 -6.29 -0.68
CA GLN A 299 24.41 -4.84 -0.47
C GLN A 299 24.37 -4.10 -1.81
N VAL A 300 23.85 -2.87 -1.78
CA VAL A 300 23.69 -2.05 -2.98
C VAL A 300 24.84 -1.08 -3.13
N SER A 301 25.08 -0.58 -4.34
CA SER A 301 26.10 0.44 -4.60
C SER A 301 25.44 1.83 -4.69
N CYS A 302 25.65 2.64 -3.67
CA CYS A 302 25.23 4.05 -3.62
C CYS A 302 26.44 4.95 -3.85
N GLY A 303 26.51 5.58 -5.03
CA GLY A 303 27.64 6.47 -5.36
C GLY A 303 29.01 5.79 -5.31
N GLY A 304 29.06 4.47 -5.58
CA GLY A 304 30.27 3.66 -5.53
C GLY A 304 30.62 3.10 -4.14
N VAL A 305 29.76 3.31 -3.14
CA VAL A 305 29.94 2.78 -1.78
C VAL A 305 28.87 1.71 -1.49
N SER A 306 29.26 0.66 -0.78
CA SER A 306 28.34 -0.39 -0.33
C SER A 306 27.36 0.16 0.72
N ALA A 307 26.07 -0.06 0.52
CA ALA A 307 24.99 0.44 1.36
C ALA A 307 23.89 -0.61 1.57
N PHE A 308 23.04 -0.39 2.57
CA PHE A 308 21.86 -1.22 2.83
C PHE A 308 20.69 -0.88 1.92
N GLY A 309 20.63 0.34 1.42
CA GLY A 309 19.58 0.80 0.53
C GLY A 309 19.99 2.07 -0.18
N CYS A 310 19.31 2.34 -1.29
CA CYS A 310 19.47 3.52 -2.11
C CYS A 310 18.15 3.91 -2.76
N GLY A 311 17.59 5.04 -2.34
CA GLY A 311 16.44 5.67 -2.98
C GLY A 311 16.82 6.88 -3.84
N GLU A 312 16.15 7.02 -4.98
CA GLU A 312 16.12 8.28 -5.71
C GLU A 312 15.31 9.34 -4.95
N PHE A 313 15.68 10.60 -5.07
CA PHE A 313 14.76 11.69 -4.70
C PHE A 313 13.80 11.97 -5.87
N PRO A 314 12.61 12.54 -5.58
CA PRO A 314 11.71 13.02 -6.63
C PRO A 314 12.45 13.86 -7.67
N SER A 315 12.33 13.48 -8.95
CA SER A 315 12.90 14.25 -10.06
C SER A 315 12.15 14.01 -11.36
N ASN A 316 12.18 15.00 -12.27
CA ASN A 316 11.50 14.93 -13.57
C ASN A 316 12.11 13.90 -14.56
N THR A 317 13.07 13.07 -14.12
CA THR A 317 13.84 12.18 -15.01
C THR A 317 13.36 10.73 -14.97
N GLY A 318 12.10 10.48 -14.57
CA GLY A 318 11.52 9.14 -14.45
C GLY A 318 12.05 8.36 -13.25
N GLY A 319 12.39 9.09 -12.19
CA GLY A 319 12.95 8.57 -10.95
C GLY A 319 11.87 8.36 -9.91
N ASN A 320 11.80 7.14 -9.38
CA ASN A 320 10.98 6.63 -8.27
C ASN A 320 11.41 5.17 -8.04
N VAL A 321 12.72 4.98 -8.03
CA VAL A 321 13.38 3.69 -7.87
C VAL A 321 14.11 3.69 -6.55
N VAL A 322 13.93 2.59 -5.85
CA VAL A 322 14.71 2.17 -4.70
C VAL A 322 15.35 0.84 -5.04
N VAL A 323 16.58 0.64 -4.59
CA VAL A 323 17.20 -0.67 -4.50
C VAL A 323 17.64 -0.88 -3.05
N ALA A 324 17.30 -2.04 -2.48
CA ALA A 324 17.56 -2.31 -1.06
C ALA A 324 18.01 -3.74 -0.81
N PHE A 325 18.97 -3.89 0.10
CA PHE A 325 19.43 -5.16 0.60
C PHE A 325 18.33 -5.78 1.47
N SER A 326 17.80 -6.91 1.02
CA SER A 326 16.54 -7.48 1.48
C SER A 326 16.56 -8.08 2.89
N LYS A 327 17.68 -8.64 3.35
CA LYS A 327 17.81 -9.34 4.63
C LYS A 327 19.24 -9.29 5.14
N LEU A 328 19.45 -8.97 6.42
CA LEU A 328 20.80 -9.03 7.01
C LEU A 328 21.39 -10.46 7.03
N VAL A 329 20.53 -11.47 7.19
CA VAL A 329 20.93 -12.88 7.24
C VAL A 329 19.86 -13.73 6.54
N ASP A 330 20.22 -14.40 5.45
CA ASP A 330 19.29 -15.16 4.59
C ASP A 330 18.46 -16.22 5.33
N TRP A 331 19.05 -16.85 6.35
CA TRP A 331 18.49 -18.02 7.05
C TRP A 331 17.74 -17.68 8.34
N LEU A 332 17.78 -16.42 8.78
CA LEU A 332 17.11 -16.00 10.01
C LEU A 332 15.76 -15.33 9.69
N PRO A 333 14.79 -15.42 10.62
CA PRO A 333 13.64 -14.53 10.58
C PRO A 333 14.08 -13.07 10.47
N ASP A 334 13.21 -12.22 9.91
CA ASP A 334 13.52 -10.80 9.77
C ASP A 334 13.85 -10.19 11.15
N ILE A 335 15.12 -9.79 11.31
CA ILE A 335 15.63 -9.36 12.61
C ILE A 335 15.12 -7.95 12.85
N LYS A 336 14.26 -7.79 13.87
CA LYS A 336 13.69 -6.49 14.26
C LYS A 336 13.05 -5.73 13.08
N ASP A 337 12.29 -6.45 12.25
CA ASP A 337 11.57 -5.87 11.12
C ASP A 337 12.48 -5.11 10.13
N TYR A 338 13.74 -5.55 9.99
CA TYR A 338 14.75 -4.89 9.16
C TYR A 338 14.25 -4.64 7.74
N GLN A 339 13.61 -5.62 7.10
CA GLN A 339 13.14 -5.46 5.72
C GLN A 339 12.09 -4.35 5.61
N ALA A 340 11.16 -4.27 6.56
CA ALA A 340 10.19 -3.17 6.63
C ALA A 340 10.90 -1.83 6.88
N GLY A 341 11.87 -1.81 7.79
CA GLY A 341 12.63 -0.61 8.13
C GLY A 341 13.39 -0.04 6.94
N VAL A 342 14.16 -0.86 6.22
CA VAL A 342 14.92 -0.41 5.04
C VAL A 342 13.99 0.00 3.90
N MET A 343 12.92 -0.75 3.65
CA MET A 343 11.94 -0.38 2.62
C MET A 343 11.28 0.97 2.93
N MET A 344 10.87 1.20 4.18
CA MET A 344 10.27 2.47 4.58
C MET A 344 11.29 3.62 4.55
N HIS A 345 12.53 3.39 4.97
CA HIS A 345 13.60 4.40 4.91
C HIS A 345 13.81 4.89 3.47
N GLU A 346 14.06 3.96 2.55
CA GLU A 346 14.37 4.30 1.16
C GLU A 346 13.15 4.83 0.40
N LEU A 347 11.96 4.29 0.68
CA LEU A 347 10.71 4.86 0.16
C LEU A 347 10.52 6.31 0.66
N GLY A 348 10.92 6.62 1.89
CA GLY A 348 10.94 7.99 2.40
C GLY A 348 11.75 8.94 1.51
N HIS A 349 12.91 8.52 1.01
CA HIS A 349 13.69 9.30 0.05
C HIS A 349 12.97 9.52 -1.28
N ASN A 350 12.32 8.47 -1.83
CA ASN A 350 11.43 8.58 -2.99
C ASN A 350 10.25 9.54 -2.75
N LEU A 351 9.79 9.69 -1.52
CA LEU A 351 8.75 10.63 -1.11
C LEU A 351 9.29 12.01 -0.70
N GLY A 352 10.55 12.30 -1.04
CA GLY A 352 11.19 13.60 -0.84
C GLY A 352 11.76 13.83 0.55
N LEU A 353 11.69 12.86 1.47
CA LEU A 353 12.20 13.01 2.84
C LEU A 353 13.72 12.90 2.89
N CYS A 354 14.32 13.72 3.76
CA CYS A 354 15.74 13.63 4.10
C CYS A 354 15.93 13.00 5.48
N HIS A 355 17.18 12.64 5.78
CA HIS A 355 17.56 12.25 7.13
C HIS A 355 17.23 13.39 8.11
N PRO A 356 16.79 13.11 9.36
CA PRO A 356 16.28 14.14 10.26
C PRO A 356 17.26 15.30 10.48
N THR A 357 18.57 15.04 10.54
CA THR A 357 19.58 16.09 10.74
C THR A 357 19.78 16.97 9.50
N GLN A 358 19.42 16.45 8.31
CA GLN A 358 19.55 17.10 7.01
C GLN A 358 18.26 17.76 6.53
N SER A 359 17.12 17.47 7.18
CA SER A 359 15.78 18.00 6.89
C SER A 359 15.65 19.51 7.20
N THR A 360 16.34 20.29 6.37
CA THR A 360 16.41 21.76 6.34
C THR A 360 15.69 22.28 5.09
N ASN A 361 15.78 23.58 4.80
CA ASN A 361 15.16 24.18 3.61
C ASN A 361 15.72 23.62 2.28
N ASN A 362 16.82 22.89 2.32
CA ASN A 362 17.40 22.22 1.14
C ASN A 362 16.81 20.82 0.91
N CYS A 363 15.99 20.31 1.83
CA CYS A 363 15.33 19.04 1.64
C CYS A 363 14.19 19.18 0.62
N PRO A 364 13.99 18.24 -0.33
CA PRO A 364 12.93 18.36 -1.34
C PRO A 364 11.54 18.54 -0.73
N SER A 365 11.23 17.79 0.32
CA SER A 365 9.98 17.86 1.08
C SER A 365 9.92 19.03 2.08
N GLY A 366 10.97 19.84 2.16
CA GLY A 366 11.07 20.97 3.09
C GLY A 366 11.63 20.61 4.47
N ALA A 367 11.80 21.64 5.30
CA ALA A 367 12.40 21.50 6.62
C ALA A 367 11.43 20.88 7.64
N ILE A 368 11.98 20.17 8.62
CA ILE A 368 11.25 19.78 9.83
C ILE A 368 11.69 20.61 11.04
N PRO A 369 10.84 20.75 12.08
CA PRO A 369 11.18 21.45 13.32
C PRO A 369 12.44 20.86 13.95
N ALA A 370 13.27 21.70 14.56
CA ALA A 370 14.51 21.25 15.23
C ALA A 370 14.26 20.15 16.27
N ALA A 371 13.10 20.18 16.95
CA ALA A 371 12.69 19.16 17.93
C ALA A 371 12.46 17.77 17.31
N GLU A 372 12.17 17.69 16.00
CA GLU A 372 11.96 16.44 15.26
C GLU A 372 13.23 15.94 14.55
N ARG A 373 14.34 16.72 14.58
CA ARG A 373 15.62 16.35 13.95
C ARG A 373 16.44 15.34 14.77
N ASN A 374 15.75 14.33 15.29
CA ASN A 374 16.35 13.25 16.07
C ASN A 374 16.43 11.96 15.23
N PRO A 375 17.63 11.51 14.84
CA PRO A 375 17.81 10.31 14.01
C PRO A 375 17.38 9.02 14.73
N GLY A 376 17.32 9.00 16.06
CA GLY A 376 16.81 7.85 16.81
C GLY A 376 15.28 7.74 16.85
N ALA A 377 14.55 8.80 16.51
CA ALA A 377 13.10 8.89 16.65
C ALA A 377 12.33 8.75 15.32
N SER A 378 13.03 8.53 14.22
CA SER A 378 12.45 8.38 12.88
C SER A 378 13.18 7.28 12.13
N ILE A 379 12.45 6.53 11.30
CA ILE A 379 13.04 5.51 10.45
C ILE A 379 14.02 6.10 9.43
N LEU A 380 13.92 7.41 9.13
CA LEU A 380 14.84 8.15 8.24
C LEU A 380 16.21 8.43 8.89
N GLY A 381 16.42 8.13 10.18
CA GLY A 381 17.76 8.21 10.74
C GLY A 381 18.69 7.21 10.07
N THR A 382 19.99 7.52 9.98
CA THR A 382 21.03 6.61 9.49
C THR A 382 21.98 6.19 10.62
N PRO A 383 22.50 4.95 10.62
CA PRO A 383 23.55 4.52 11.56
C PRO A 383 24.72 5.51 11.69
N ALA A 384 25.05 6.25 10.63
CA ALA A 384 26.14 7.23 10.63
C ALA A 384 25.88 8.47 11.50
N GLU A 385 24.61 8.72 11.87
CA GLU A 385 24.21 9.84 12.73
C GLU A 385 24.22 9.48 14.23
N ASP A 386 24.45 8.21 14.57
CA ASP A 386 24.57 7.80 15.97
C ASP A 386 25.89 8.32 16.56
N PRO A 387 25.85 8.99 17.73
CA PRO A 387 27.06 9.56 18.31
C PRO A 387 28.06 8.46 18.69
N PRO A 388 29.37 8.73 18.57
CA PRO A 388 30.40 7.86 19.14
C PRO A 388 30.19 7.76 20.66
N ILE A 389 30.60 6.63 21.24
CA ILE A 389 30.60 6.49 22.70
C ILE A 389 31.82 7.24 23.26
N ASP A 390 31.61 8.04 24.30
CA ASP A 390 32.70 8.66 25.03
C ASP A 390 33.16 7.72 26.16
N VAL A 391 34.38 7.20 26.03
CA VAL A 391 35.02 6.38 27.05
C VAL A 391 36.25 7.14 27.55
N TRP A 392 36.09 7.85 28.67
CA TRP A 392 37.14 8.65 29.33
C TRP A 392 37.67 9.84 28.51
N GLY A 393 36.80 10.55 27.80
CA GLY A 393 37.16 11.67 26.92
C GLY A 393 37.68 11.23 25.55
N VAL A 394 37.63 9.91 25.25
CA VAL A 394 38.04 9.35 23.96
C VAL A 394 36.79 8.89 23.19
N PRO A 395 36.47 9.51 22.04
CA PRO A 395 35.38 9.06 21.20
C PRO A 395 35.76 7.73 20.53
N LEU A 396 35.00 6.67 20.78
CA LEU A 396 35.15 5.37 20.15
C LEU A 396 33.95 5.08 19.23
N PRO A 397 34.12 4.24 18.17
CA PRO A 397 33.02 3.76 17.37
C PRO A 397 31.95 3.16 18.28
N ASN A 398 30.72 3.59 18.11
CA ASN A 398 29.63 3.13 18.95
C ASN A 398 29.28 1.68 18.54
N PRO A 399 29.53 0.68 19.41
CA PRO A 399 29.26 -0.72 19.08
C PRO A 399 27.76 -1.01 19.00
N MET A 400 26.91 -0.10 19.49
CA MET A 400 25.45 -0.22 19.49
C MET A 400 24.82 0.39 18.23
N VAL A 401 25.58 0.93 17.29
CA VAL A 401 25.06 1.60 16.07
C VAL A 401 24.06 0.74 15.32
N LEU A 402 24.37 -0.54 15.10
CA LEU A 402 23.43 -1.46 14.42
C LEU A 402 22.19 -1.72 15.28
N VAL A 403 22.36 -1.88 16.60
CA VAL A 403 21.24 -2.12 17.52
C VAL A 403 20.31 -0.93 17.56
N ASN A 404 20.86 0.28 17.64
CA ASN A 404 20.13 1.55 17.64
C ASN A 404 19.36 1.72 16.33
N ALA A 405 20.03 1.54 15.19
CA ALA A 405 19.40 1.63 13.87
C ALA A 405 18.22 0.65 13.73
N MET A 406 18.40 -0.61 14.15
CA MET A 406 17.33 -1.61 14.15
C MET A 406 16.26 -1.38 15.23
N SER A 407 16.47 -0.46 16.18
CA SER A 407 15.48 -0.15 17.24
C SER A 407 14.73 1.15 16.96
N ARG A 408 15.01 1.82 15.83
CA ARG A 408 14.25 2.98 15.39
C ARG A 408 12.79 2.59 15.15
N PRO A 409 11.84 3.46 15.48
CA PRO A 409 10.43 3.17 15.20
C PRO A 409 10.24 3.03 13.70
N LEU A 410 9.41 2.08 13.29
CA LEU A 410 8.93 1.98 11.91
C LEU A 410 7.89 3.10 11.67
N ASP A 411 8.33 4.35 11.72
CA ASP A 411 7.50 5.55 11.60
C ASP A 411 8.36 6.75 11.12
N TYR A 412 7.73 7.70 10.45
CA TYR A 412 8.30 9.04 10.25
C TYR A 412 7.92 9.96 11.41
N SER A 413 8.69 11.05 11.58
CA SER A 413 8.27 12.12 12.49
C SER A 413 6.98 12.81 12.00
N PRO A 414 6.22 13.47 12.89
CA PRO A 414 4.96 14.11 12.52
C PRO A 414 5.07 15.04 11.31
N THR A 415 6.08 15.90 11.25
CA THR A 415 6.26 16.83 10.13
C THR A 415 6.76 16.12 8.87
N GLN A 416 7.52 15.03 9.00
CA GLN A 416 7.88 14.21 7.83
C GLN A 416 6.64 13.60 7.16
N TRP A 417 5.64 13.14 7.93
CA TRP A 417 4.37 12.65 7.35
C TRP A 417 3.61 13.72 6.58
N THR A 418 3.55 14.95 7.11
CA THR A 418 2.86 16.06 6.43
C THR A 418 3.60 16.55 5.20
N ASN A 419 4.93 16.35 5.16
CA ASN A 419 5.79 16.80 4.08
C ASN A 419 5.95 15.78 2.94
N LEU A 420 5.36 14.59 3.04
CA LEU A 420 5.47 13.58 1.98
C LEU A 420 5.06 14.16 0.63
N MET A 421 5.95 14.01 -0.36
CA MET A 421 5.71 14.41 -1.74
C MET A 421 5.13 13.24 -2.52
N LEU A 422 3.89 12.87 -2.21
CA LEU A 422 3.14 11.90 -3.00
C LEU A 422 3.03 12.43 -4.45
N GLY A 423 3.19 11.55 -5.44
CA GLY A 423 3.17 11.94 -6.86
C GLY A 423 4.44 12.53 -7.44
N ALA A 424 5.32 13.09 -6.61
CA ALA A 424 6.45 13.84 -7.11
C ALA A 424 7.45 12.93 -7.86
N GLY A 425 7.81 13.33 -9.08
CA GLY A 425 8.77 12.59 -9.91
C GLY A 425 8.20 11.44 -10.74
N LEU A 426 6.89 11.17 -10.65
CA LEU A 426 6.24 10.12 -11.45
C LEU A 426 6.15 10.46 -12.96
N GLY A 427 6.37 11.73 -13.33
CA GLY A 427 6.50 12.20 -14.71
C GLY A 427 5.16 12.18 -15.45
N ASN A 428 4.64 13.37 -15.77
CA ASN A 428 3.51 13.52 -16.70
C ASN A 428 3.95 13.37 -18.15
#